data_AF-A0A828QVY3-F1
#
_entry.id   AF-A0A828QVY3-F1
#
_cell.length_a   1.000
_cell.length_b   1.000
_cell.length_c   1.000
_cell.angle_alpha   90.00
_cell.angle_beta   90.00
_cell.angle_gamma   90.00
#
_symmetry.space_group_name_H-M   'P 1'
#
loop_
_entity.id
_entity.type
_entity.pdbx_description
1 polymer ?
#
loop_
_entity_poly.entity_id
_entity_poly.type
_entity_poly.pdbx_seq_one_letter_code
_entity_poly.pdbx_strand_id
1 'polypeptide(L)'
;MEFTSFYNYARSDLKCLKIQNFEKNHTLYTLHFKQDTLNPNALSLQYKSLKHYHFKENDTLLLCHLEGKIILFHNLTQKEDNFKEAKIKHCIFLCFLGIFALLFALFAAINAFALLYLILLSANLILLVLAFINLGLLFKQIRILKTSKQSEIEDFLKQNLSKNSA
;
A
#
# COMPACT_ATOMS: atom_id res chain seq x y z
N MET A 1 -0.86 -15.34 -6.53
CA MET A 1 -0.85 -13.90 -6.14
C MET A 1 -1.49 -13.81 -4.78
N GLU A 2 -0.75 -13.42 -3.75
CA GLU A 2 -1.33 -13.13 -2.42
C GLU A 2 -2.16 -11.84 -2.52
N PHE A 3 -3.44 -11.96 -2.83
CA PHE A 3 -4.39 -10.83 -2.91
C PHE A 3 -4.65 -10.17 -1.54
N THR A 4 -4.31 -10.85 -0.45
CA THR A 4 -4.62 -10.44 0.94
C THR A 4 -3.72 -9.32 1.46
N SER A 5 -2.46 -9.25 1.03
CA SER A 5 -1.52 -8.25 1.56
C SER A 5 -1.59 -6.88 0.84
N PHE A 6 -2.37 -6.76 -0.24
CA PHE A 6 -2.26 -5.60 -1.14
C PHE A 6 -3.18 -4.41 -0.80
N TYR A 7 -4.18 -4.56 0.09
CA TYR A 7 -5.28 -3.59 0.10
C TYR A 7 -5.80 -3.19 1.46
N ASN A 8 -5.10 -3.53 2.55
CA ASN A 8 -5.51 -3.09 3.88
C ASN A 8 -4.80 -1.78 4.27
N TYR A 9 -5.07 -0.71 3.52
CA TYR A 9 -4.55 0.62 3.82
C TYR A 9 -4.90 1.03 5.26
N ALA A 10 -6.07 0.64 5.77
CA ALA A 10 -6.45 0.89 7.16
C ALA A 10 -5.48 0.29 8.20
N ARG A 11 -4.74 -0.76 7.85
CA ARG A 11 -3.81 -1.47 8.74
C ARG A 11 -2.35 -1.14 8.47
N SER A 12 -2.05 -0.25 7.53
CA SER A 12 -0.66 0.06 7.20
C SER A 12 -0.05 0.99 8.24
N ASP A 13 1.14 0.64 8.70
CA ASP A 13 1.88 1.42 9.69
C ASP A 13 2.65 2.53 8.99
N LEU A 14 2.45 3.76 9.46
CA LEU A 14 3.22 4.92 9.02
C LEU A 14 4.60 4.90 9.70
N LYS A 15 5.67 5.03 8.92
CA LYS A 15 7.03 5.21 9.43
C LYS A 15 7.81 6.26 8.64
N CYS A 16 8.76 6.91 9.31
CA CYS A 16 9.79 7.75 8.70
C CYS A 16 11.13 7.08 8.97
N LEU A 17 11.81 6.59 7.93
CA LEU A 17 12.98 5.73 8.04
C LEU A 17 14.11 6.20 7.11
N LYS A 18 15.35 6.03 7.54
CA LYS A 18 16.54 6.30 6.71
C LYS A 18 17.08 5.01 6.11
N ILE A 19 17.34 5.02 4.81
CA ILE A 19 17.92 3.87 4.10
C ILE A 19 19.38 3.68 4.57
N GLN A 20 19.71 2.47 4.98
CA GLN A 20 21.08 2.04 5.24
C GLN A 20 21.73 1.54 3.95
N ASN A 21 21.11 0.56 3.31
CA ASN A 21 21.48 0.04 2.01
C ASN A 21 20.23 -0.51 1.31
N PHE A 22 20.37 -0.91 0.04
CA PHE A 22 19.30 -1.55 -0.69
C PHE A 22 19.85 -2.58 -1.66
N GLU A 23 19.03 -3.60 -1.91
CA GLU A 23 19.26 -4.59 -2.95
C GLU A 23 18.14 -4.51 -3.98
N LYS A 24 18.48 -4.65 -5.25
CA LYS A 24 17.50 -4.70 -6.34
C LYS A 24 17.69 -5.97 -7.15
N ASN A 25 16.66 -6.82 -7.13
CA ASN A 25 16.58 -8.00 -7.97
C ASN A 25 15.39 -7.87 -8.94
N HIS A 26 15.69 -7.52 -10.19
CA HIS A 26 14.70 -7.20 -11.23
C HIS A 26 13.69 -6.12 -10.82
N THR A 27 12.50 -6.55 -10.40
CA THR A 27 11.37 -5.69 -9.99
C THR A 27 11.22 -5.59 -8.48
N LEU A 28 11.99 -6.37 -7.73
CA LEU A 28 11.96 -6.41 -6.28
C LEU A 28 13.11 -5.58 -5.71
N TYR A 29 12.76 -4.65 -4.83
CA TYR A 29 13.68 -3.91 -3.99
C TYR A 29 13.57 -4.46 -2.57
N THR A 30 14.71 -4.71 -1.94
CA THR A 30 14.80 -4.96 -0.50
C THR A 30 15.51 -3.75 0.10
N LEU A 31 14.82 -2.99 0.93
CA LEU A 31 15.36 -1.82 1.60
C LEU A 31 15.65 -2.16 3.05
N HIS A 32 16.90 -1.97 3.47
CA HIS A 32 17.29 -2.09 4.87
C HIS A 32 17.42 -0.70 5.46
N PHE A 33 16.79 -0.49 6.61
CA PHE A 33 16.73 0.82 7.25
C PHE A 33 17.67 0.88 8.45
N LYS A 34 18.26 2.07 8.67
CA LYS A 34 19.14 2.31 9.80
C LYS A 34 18.39 2.09 11.11
N GLN A 35 19.12 1.60 12.10
CA GLN A 35 18.64 1.56 13.48
C GLN A 35 18.72 2.97 14.08
N ASP A 36 17.60 3.47 14.57
CA ASP A 36 17.51 4.75 15.27
C ASP A 36 16.34 4.73 16.26
N THR A 37 16.04 5.88 16.88
CA THR A 37 14.94 6.02 17.84
C THR A 37 13.56 5.76 17.23
N LEU A 38 13.38 6.00 15.92
CA LEU A 38 12.14 5.73 15.18
C LEU A 38 12.08 4.30 14.63
N ASN A 39 13.23 3.61 14.59
CA ASN A 39 13.39 2.26 14.07
C ASN A 39 14.33 1.41 14.93
N PRO A 40 13.94 1.07 16.17
CA PRO A 40 14.81 0.33 17.08
C PRO A 40 15.16 -1.08 16.57
N ASN A 41 14.33 -1.66 15.70
CA ASN A 41 14.47 -3.03 15.20
C ASN A 41 15.21 -3.14 13.86
N ALA A 42 15.77 -2.04 13.33
CA ALA A 42 16.47 -2.03 12.05
C ALA A 42 15.68 -2.74 10.92
N LEU A 43 14.42 -2.34 10.74
CA LEU A 43 13.51 -3.02 9.82
C LEU A 43 14.09 -3.16 8.41
N SER A 44 13.75 -4.27 7.78
CA SER A 44 13.97 -4.51 6.35
C SER A 44 12.62 -4.69 5.68
N LEU A 45 12.35 -3.91 4.63
CA LEU A 45 11.07 -3.93 3.93
C LEU A 45 11.25 -4.19 2.45
N GLN A 46 10.31 -4.91 1.87
CA GLN A 46 10.30 -5.23 0.45
C GLN A 46 9.37 -4.32 -0.33
N TYR A 47 9.78 -3.96 -1.54
CA TYR A 47 8.95 -3.18 -2.45
C TYR A 47 9.05 -3.74 -3.86
N LYS A 48 7.92 -4.02 -4.50
CA LYS A 48 7.88 -4.54 -5.87
C LYS A 48 7.33 -3.49 -6.83
N SER A 49 8.14 -3.10 -7.80
CA SER A 49 7.78 -2.14 -8.85
C SER A 49 8.37 -2.49 -10.20
N LEU A 50 7.57 -2.25 -11.24
CA LEU A 50 8.04 -2.25 -12.63
C LEU A 50 8.77 -0.95 -12.97
N LYS A 51 8.44 0.14 -12.26
CA LYS A 51 9.14 1.41 -12.39
C LYS A 51 10.51 1.32 -11.70
N HIS A 52 11.51 1.90 -12.33
CA HIS A 52 12.80 2.09 -11.69
C HIS A 52 12.77 3.31 -10.79
N TYR A 53 13.12 3.08 -9.52
CA TYR A 53 13.23 4.09 -8.48
C TYR A 53 14.69 4.28 -8.11
N HIS A 54 15.07 5.53 -7.86
CA HIS A 54 16.43 5.88 -7.47
C HIS A 54 16.49 5.92 -5.94
N PHE A 55 16.80 4.79 -5.33
CA PHE A 55 17.14 4.75 -3.91
C PHE A 55 18.64 5.00 -3.74
N LYS A 56 19.01 5.78 -2.73
CA LYS A 56 20.40 5.99 -2.31
C LYS A 56 20.52 5.75 -0.81
N GLU A 57 21.73 5.41 -0.38
CA GLU A 57 22.04 5.36 1.05
C GLU A 57 21.79 6.73 1.69
N ASN A 58 21.26 6.72 2.92
CA ASN A 58 20.85 7.90 3.68
C ASN A 58 19.63 8.65 3.14
N ASP A 59 18.96 8.16 2.09
CA ASP A 59 17.65 8.69 1.71
C ASP A 59 16.67 8.54 2.87
N THR A 60 15.89 9.58 3.13
CA THR A 60 14.81 9.54 4.11
C THR A 60 13.51 9.19 3.40
N LEU A 61 12.92 8.05 3.76
CA LEU A 61 11.63 7.60 3.27
C LEU A 61 10.56 7.82 4.32
N LEU A 62 9.51 8.52 3.93
CA LEU A 62 8.24 8.48 4.62
C LEU A 62 7.37 7.41 3.95
N LEU A 63 6.96 6.38 4.68
CA LEU A 63 6.32 5.21 4.09
C LEU A 63 5.18 4.64 4.92
N CYS A 64 4.30 3.92 4.24
CA CYS A 64 3.32 3.03 4.86
C CYS A 64 3.68 1.59 4.50
N HIS A 65 3.80 0.71 5.50
CA HIS A 65 4.09 -0.71 5.28
C HIS A 65 3.04 -1.60 5.92
N LEU A 66 2.93 -2.83 5.40
CA LEU A 66 2.09 -3.89 5.95
C LEU A 66 2.81 -5.22 5.72
N GLU A 67 2.90 -6.07 6.75
CA GLU A 67 3.47 -7.43 6.63
C GLU A 67 4.85 -7.46 5.95
N GLY A 68 5.73 -6.50 6.31
CA GLY A 68 7.09 -6.41 5.74
C GLY A 68 7.16 -5.86 4.31
N LYS A 69 6.04 -5.45 3.71
CA LYS A 69 5.97 -4.89 2.35
C LYS A 69 5.64 -3.39 2.40
N ILE A 70 6.35 -2.60 1.60
CA ILE A 70 6.07 -1.18 1.40
C ILE A 70 4.86 -1.06 0.48
N ILE A 71 3.82 -0.39 0.96
CA ILE A 71 2.61 -0.10 0.19
C ILE A 71 2.75 1.27 -0.48
N LEU A 72 3.08 2.29 0.32
CA LEU A 72 3.27 3.66 -0.14
C LEU A 72 4.62 4.18 0.36
N PHE A 73 5.29 4.99 -0.44
CA PHE A 73 6.43 5.77 0.02
C PHE A 73 6.51 7.12 -0.67
N HIS A 74 7.11 8.06 0.05
CA HIS A 74 7.63 9.30 -0.45
C HIS A 74 9.10 9.42 -0.02
N ASN A 75 9.99 9.43 -1.02
CA ASN A 75 11.39 9.71 -0.81
C ASN A 75 11.57 11.22 -0.70
N LEU A 76 11.83 11.70 0.52
CA LEU A 76 11.97 13.12 0.81
C LEU A 76 13.26 13.70 0.23
N THR A 77 14.30 12.86 0.08
CA THR A 77 15.61 13.26 -0.43
C THR A 77 15.61 13.36 -1.96
N GLN A 78 15.15 12.33 -2.66
CA GLN A 78 15.11 12.30 -4.14
C GLN A 78 13.83 12.92 -4.72
N LYS A 79 12.86 13.28 -3.89
CA LYS A 79 11.53 13.79 -4.28
C LYS A 79 10.77 12.83 -5.22
N GLU A 80 10.96 11.53 -5.03
CA GLU A 80 10.24 10.47 -5.75
C GLU A 80 9.13 9.86 -4.87
N ASP A 81 8.08 9.34 -5.49
CA ASP A 81 6.99 8.63 -4.81
C ASP A 81 6.43 7.48 -5.67
N ASN A 82 5.69 6.59 -5.01
CA ASN A 82 4.95 5.52 -5.69
C ASN A 82 3.45 5.72 -5.76
N PHE A 83 2.96 6.94 -5.53
CA PHE A 83 1.53 7.21 -5.42
C PHE A 83 0.80 6.95 -6.74
N LYS A 84 1.42 7.32 -7.87
CA LYS A 84 0.85 7.04 -9.20
C LYS A 84 0.75 5.53 -9.44
N GLU A 85 1.79 4.78 -9.10
CA GLU A 85 1.81 3.33 -9.27
C GLU A 85 0.76 2.64 -8.39
N ALA A 86 0.66 3.03 -7.11
CA ALA A 86 -0.34 2.51 -6.19
C ALA A 86 -1.77 2.76 -6.69
N LYS A 87 -2.05 3.98 -7.16
CA LYS A 87 -3.35 4.31 -7.77
C LYS A 87 -3.66 3.46 -9.00
N ILE A 88 -2.70 3.28 -9.90
CA ILE A 88 -2.89 2.45 -11.11
C ILE A 88 -3.17 0.99 -10.72
N LYS A 89 -2.38 0.41 -9.81
CA LYS A 89 -2.61 -0.97 -9.34
C LYS A 89 -4.00 -1.14 -8.73
N HIS A 90 -4.48 -0.16 -7.96
CA HIS A 90 -5.82 -0.19 -7.38
C HIS A 90 -6.91 -0.04 -8.43
N CYS A 91 -6.74 0.86 -9.40
CA CYS A 91 -7.69 1.01 -10.52
C CYS A 91 -7.77 -0.26 -11.38
N ILE A 92 -6.65 -0.92 -11.67
CA ILE A 92 -6.64 -2.20 -12.40
C ILE A 92 -7.46 -3.25 -11.65
N PHE A 93 -7.31 -3.32 -10.33
CA PHE A 93 -8.09 -4.23 -9.51
C PHE A 93 -9.59 -3.92 -9.52
N LEU A 94 -9.97 -2.64 -9.45
CA LEU A 94 -11.37 -2.22 -9.59
C LEU A 94 -11.94 -2.58 -10.96
N CYS A 95 -11.17 -2.36 -12.05
CA CYS A 95 -11.57 -2.77 -13.39
C CYS A 95 -11.77 -4.29 -13.48
N PHE A 96 -10.85 -5.07 -12.89
CA PHE A 96 -10.97 -6.52 -12.82
C PHE A 96 -12.27 -6.94 -12.11
N LEU A 97 -12.53 -6.43 -10.91
CA LEU A 97 -13.77 -6.72 -10.18
C LEU A 97 -15.02 -6.28 -10.95
N GLY A 98 -14.98 -5.13 -11.62
CA GLY A 98 -16.07 -4.63 -12.46
C GLY A 98 -16.38 -5.56 -13.64
N ILE A 99 -15.35 -6.04 -14.34
CA ILE A 99 -15.51 -7.01 -15.43
C ILE A 99 -16.14 -8.30 -14.92
N PHE A 100 -15.69 -8.84 -13.79
CA PHE A 100 -16.28 -10.04 -13.20
C PHE A 100 -17.73 -9.83 -12.74
N ALA A 101 -18.08 -8.64 -12.25
CA ALA A 101 -19.47 -8.32 -11.91
C ALA A 101 -20.37 -8.40 -13.14
N LEU A 102 -19.93 -7.79 -14.25
CA LEU A 102 -20.65 -7.84 -15.52
C LEU A 102 -20.77 -9.28 -16.06
N LEU A 103 -19.70 -10.06 -15.99
CA LEU A 103 -19.70 -11.47 -16.42
C LEU A 103 -20.66 -12.31 -15.58
N PHE A 104 -20.65 -12.19 -14.26
CA PHE A 104 -21.57 -12.95 -13.40
C PHE A 104 -23.02 -12.52 -13.58
N ALA A 105 -23.28 -11.22 -13.78
CA ALA A 105 -24.62 -10.73 -14.10
C ALA A 105 -25.12 -11.30 -15.44
N LEU A 106 -24.26 -11.31 -16.47
CA LEU A 106 -24.57 -11.90 -17.78
C LEU A 106 -24.85 -13.41 -17.67
N PHE A 107 -24.00 -14.16 -16.95
CA PHE A 107 -24.22 -15.59 -16.76
C PHE A 107 -25.47 -15.89 -15.93
N ALA A 108 -25.78 -15.09 -14.91
CA ALA A 108 -27.03 -15.21 -14.19
C ALA A 108 -28.22 -15.02 -15.15
N ALA A 109 -28.21 -13.99 -15.99
CA ALA A 109 -29.31 -13.72 -16.93
C ALA A 109 -29.51 -14.86 -17.95
N ILE A 110 -28.44 -15.39 -18.55
CA ILE A 110 -28.52 -16.46 -19.55
C ILE A 110 -28.94 -17.80 -18.92
N ASN A 111 -28.59 -18.03 -17.65
CA ASN A 111 -28.91 -19.28 -16.94
C ASN A 111 -30.13 -19.13 -16.02
N ALA A 112 -31.13 -18.35 -16.45
CA ALA A 112 -32.40 -18.17 -15.73
C ALA A 112 -32.23 -17.85 -14.22
N PHE A 113 -31.25 -16.99 -13.91
CA PHE A 113 -30.88 -16.59 -12.57
C PHE A 113 -30.47 -17.76 -11.66
N ALA A 114 -29.75 -18.74 -12.20
CA ALA A 114 -29.20 -19.84 -11.41
C ALA A 114 -28.46 -19.33 -10.17
N LEU A 115 -28.78 -19.94 -9.02
CA LEU A 115 -28.35 -19.50 -7.68
C LEU A 115 -26.83 -19.31 -7.57
N LEU A 116 -26.05 -20.18 -8.20
CA LEU A 116 -24.59 -20.10 -8.20
C LEU A 116 -24.07 -18.75 -8.71
N TYR A 117 -24.57 -18.26 -9.84
CA TYR A 117 -24.12 -17.00 -10.43
C TYR A 117 -24.58 -15.79 -9.61
N LEU A 118 -25.74 -15.88 -8.96
CA LEU A 118 -26.19 -14.86 -8.02
C LEU A 118 -25.27 -14.76 -6.80
N ILE A 119 -24.85 -15.90 -6.23
CA ILE A 119 -23.90 -15.92 -5.10
C ILE A 119 -22.56 -15.32 -5.52
N LEU A 120 -22.03 -15.72 -6.68
CA LEU A 120 -20.78 -15.17 -7.20
C LEU A 120 -20.87 -13.67 -7.47
N LEU A 121 -21.99 -13.21 -8.04
CA LEU A 121 -22.25 -11.80 -8.25
C LEU A 121 -22.30 -11.04 -6.93
N SER A 122 -23.05 -11.51 -5.93
CA SER A 122 -23.15 -10.88 -4.61
C SER A 122 -21.79 -10.79 -3.92
N ALA A 123 -21.02 -11.88 -3.90
CA ALA A 123 -19.68 -11.88 -3.33
C ALA A 123 -18.76 -10.87 -4.03
N ASN A 124 -18.81 -10.82 -5.37
CA ASN A 124 -18.01 -9.89 -6.14
C ASN A 124 -18.43 -8.42 -5.93
N LEU A 125 -19.72 -8.14 -5.77
CA LEU A 125 -20.21 -6.80 -5.43
C LEU A 125 -19.74 -6.35 -4.03
N ILE A 126 -19.74 -7.25 -3.04
CA ILE A 126 -19.18 -6.97 -1.71
C ILE A 126 -17.69 -6.61 -1.83
N LEU A 127 -16.92 -7.40 -2.58
CA LEU A 127 -15.50 -7.11 -2.83
C LEU A 127 -15.30 -5.76 -3.53
N LEU A 128 -16.17 -5.42 -4.48
CA LEU A 128 -16.14 -4.15 -5.20
C LEU A 128 -16.38 -2.96 -4.26
N VAL A 129 -17.38 -3.05 -3.37
CA VAL A 129 -17.63 -2.02 -2.35
C VAL A 129 -16.43 -1.85 -1.42
N LEU A 130 -15.86 -2.96 -0.92
CA LEU A 130 -14.65 -2.91 -0.08
C LEU A 130 -13.46 -2.29 -0.83
N ALA A 131 -13.31 -2.60 -2.11
CA ALA A 131 -12.26 -2.02 -2.95
C ALA A 131 -12.44 -0.50 -3.13
N PHE A 132 -13.68 0.01 -3.27
CA PHE A 132 -13.94 1.46 -3.31
C PHE A 132 -13.63 2.15 -1.98
N ILE A 133 -13.98 1.53 -0.84
CA ILE A 133 -13.62 2.06 0.48
C ILE A 133 -12.09 2.15 0.61
N ASN A 134 -11.37 1.10 0.20
CA ASN A 134 -9.92 1.08 0.20
C ASN A 134 -9.29 2.12 -0.75
N LEU A 135 -9.93 2.44 -1.88
CA LEU A 135 -9.50 3.53 -2.75
C LEU A 135 -9.58 4.88 -2.02
N GLY A 136 -10.66 5.12 -1.27
CA GLY A 136 -10.80 6.32 -0.45
C GLY A 136 -9.69 6.43 0.61
N LEU A 137 -9.35 5.32 1.26
CA LEU A 137 -8.25 5.25 2.23
C LEU A 137 -6.89 5.49 1.58
N LEU A 138 -6.64 4.90 0.41
CA LEU A 138 -5.43 5.16 -0.39
C LEU A 138 -5.26 6.66 -0.65
N PHE A 139 -6.31 7.35 -1.10
CA PHE A 139 -6.23 8.80 -1.33
C PHE A 139 -5.95 9.59 -0.04
N LYS A 140 -6.56 9.20 1.08
CA LYS A 140 -6.28 9.83 2.39
C LYS A 140 -4.81 9.65 2.78
N GLN A 141 -4.26 8.45 2.65
CA GLN A 141 -2.86 8.18 2.98
C GLN A 141 -1.89 8.92 2.06
N ILE A 142 -2.13 8.91 0.75
CA ILE A 142 -1.35 9.70 -0.20
C ILE A 142 -1.37 11.18 0.19
N ARG A 143 -2.53 11.71 0.58
CA ARG A 143 -2.65 13.11 1.01
C ARG A 143 -1.77 13.36 2.22
N ILE A 144 -1.87 12.54 3.28
CA ILE A 144 -1.03 12.65 4.48
C ILE A 144 0.45 12.65 4.10
N LEU A 145 0.90 11.65 3.34
CA LEU A 145 2.30 11.50 2.94
C LEU A 145 2.82 12.68 2.10
N LYS A 146 1.93 13.34 1.34
CA LYS A 146 2.30 14.46 0.46
C LYS A 146 2.27 15.82 1.16
N THR A 147 1.34 16.04 2.09
CA THR A 147 1.08 17.38 2.66
C THR A 147 1.67 17.59 4.04
N SER A 148 1.92 16.53 4.79
CA SER A 148 2.44 16.64 6.15
C SER A 148 3.91 17.06 6.13
N LYS A 149 4.28 17.96 7.04
CA LYS A 149 5.70 18.32 7.22
C LYS A 149 6.42 17.13 7.86
N GLN A 150 7.65 16.89 7.45
CA GLN A 150 8.48 15.82 8.01
C GLN A 150 8.58 15.92 9.53
N SER A 151 8.81 17.12 10.08
CA SER A 151 8.89 17.35 11.52
C SER A 151 7.62 16.95 12.27
N GLU A 152 6.45 17.30 11.73
CA GLU A 152 5.14 16.98 12.34
C GLU A 152 4.93 15.46 12.40
N ILE A 153 5.37 14.73 11.38
CA ILE A 153 5.26 13.27 11.36
C ILE A 153 6.27 12.63 12.30
N GLU A 154 7.52 13.09 12.32
CA GLU A 154 8.52 12.58 13.24
C GLU A 154 8.10 12.77 14.70
N ASP A 155 7.52 13.93 15.04
CA ASP A 155 7.01 14.21 16.38
C ASP A 155 5.83 13.32 16.74
N PHE A 156 4.89 13.12 15.80
CA PHE A 156 3.79 12.17 15.97
C PHE A 156 4.29 10.73 16.22
N LEU A 157 5.29 10.28 15.46
CA LEU A 157 5.87 8.95 15.61
C LEU A 157 6.59 8.79 16.95
N LYS A 158 7.37 9.79 17.38
CA LYS A 158 8.04 9.79 18.69
C LYS A 158 7.04 9.69 19.84
N GLN A 159 5.95 10.46 19.79
CA GLN A 159 4.91 10.42 20.82
C GLN A 159 4.20 9.05 20.92
N ASN A 160 3.99 8.37 19.78
CA ASN A 160 3.39 7.04 19.78
C ASN A 160 4.35 5.98 20.30
N LEU A 161 5.65 6.10 19.99
CA LEU A 161 6.67 5.21 20.54
C LEU A 161 6.76 5.33 22.07
N SER A 162 6.73 6.55 22.61
CA SER A 162 6.77 6.77 24.07
C SER A 162 5.54 6.24 24.80
N LYS A 163 4.37 6.24 24.16
CA LYS A 163 3.12 5.71 24.73
C LYS A 163 3.09 4.18 24.75
N ASN A 164 3.75 3.53 23.79
CA ASN A 164 3.80 2.07 23.68
C ASN A 164 4.95 1.44 24.47
N SER A 165 5.85 2.26 25.05
CA SER A 165 6.97 1.83 25.91
C SER A 165 6.70 1.99 27.41
N ALA A 166 5.50 2.44 27.81
CA ALA A 166 5.06 2.60 29.19
C ALA A 166 3.99 1.56 29.53
#